data_AF-A0A0F3RQ05-F1
#
_entry.id   AF-A0A0F3RQ05-F1
#
_cell.length_a   1.000
_cell.length_b   1.000
_cell.length_c   1.000
_cell.angle_alpha   90.00
_cell.angle_beta   90.00
_cell.angle_gamma   90.00
#
_symmetry.space_group_name_H-M   'P 1'
#
loop_
_entity.id
_entity.type
_entity.pdbx_description
1 polymer ?
#
loop_
_entity_poly.entity_id
_entity_poly.type
_entity_poly.pdbx_seq_one_letter_code
_entity_poly.pdbx_strand_id
1 'polypeptide(L)'
;MATKEVTQVEMMKIIALFRKEGFKGEYEDFQRVSGTDREFFVVMSNEQGIKALFRASLMLNAVQFQYVLDDKHTFVQEDADAS
;
A
#
# COMPACT_ATOMS: atom_id res chain seq x y z
N MET A 1 12.17 -11.32 -8.89
CA MET A 1 10.80 -11.53 -9.40
C MET A 1 10.27 -10.16 -9.85
N ALA A 2 9.79 -10.01 -11.08
CA ALA A 2 9.34 -8.69 -11.55
C ALA A 2 8.10 -8.23 -10.76
N THR A 3 8.26 -7.22 -9.92
CA THR A 3 7.16 -6.48 -9.31
C THR A 3 6.32 -5.89 -10.44
N LYS A 4 5.12 -6.42 -10.66
CA LYS A 4 4.15 -5.79 -11.56
C LYS A 4 3.75 -4.46 -10.95
N GLU A 5 4.10 -3.36 -11.62
CA GLU A 5 3.67 -2.02 -11.22
C GLU A 5 2.16 -1.95 -10.99
N VAL A 6 1.76 -1.09 -10.06
CA VAL A 6 0.34 -0.81 -9.83
C VAL A 6 -0.12 0.16 -10.90
N THR A 7 -1.14 -0.21 -11.67
CA THR A 7 -1.64 0.65 -12.75
C THR A 7 -2.45 1.82 -12.17
N GLN A 8 -2.56 2.91 -12.93
CA GLN A 8 -3.37 4.06 -12.55
C GLN A 8 -4.85 3.68 -12.27
N VAL A 9 -5.40 2.73 -13.04
CA VAL A 9 -6.77 2.24 -12.82
C VAL A 9 -6.90 1.53 -11.48
N GLU A 10 -5.90 0.77 -11.07
CA GLU A 10 -5.88 0.10 -9.77
C GLU A 10 -5.70 1.11 -8.63
N MET A 11 -4.79 2.08 -8.78
CA MET A 11 -4.64 3.17 -7.81
C MET A 11 -5.97 3.88 -7.56
N MET A 12 -6.70 4.24 -8.63
CA MET A 12 -8.02 4.88 -8.51
C MET A 12 -9.05 4.01 -7.80
N LYS A 13 -9.08 2.70 -8.06
CA LYS A 13 -9.97 1.76 -7.36
C LYS A 13 -9.61 1.62 -5.89
N ILE A 14 -8.32 1.57 -5.57
CA ILE A 14 -7.82 1.51 -4.19
C ILE A 14 -8.19 2.80 -3.45
N ILE A 15 -7.94 3.97 -4.02
CA ILE A 15 -8.30 5.27 -3.41
C ILE A 15 -9.82 5.35 -3.16
N ALA A 16 -10.63 4.92 -4.13
CA ALA A 16 -12.09 4.88 -3.97
C ALA A 16 -12.51 3.96 -2.80
N LEU A 17 -11.83 2.82 -2.65
CA LEU A 17 -12.07 1.90 -1.55
C LEU A 17 -11.71 2.53 -0.19
N PHE A 18 -10.55 3.17 -0.05
CA PHE A 18 -10.15 3.84 1.18
C PHE A 18 -11.14 4.95 1.58
N ARG A 19 -11.55 5.77 0.61
CA ARG A 19 -12.53 6.84 0.84
C ARG A 19 -13.88 6.31 1.30
N LYS A 20 -14.32 5.16 0.76
CA LYS A 20 -15.55 4.49 1.18
C LYS A 20 -15.51 4.05 2.65
N GLU A 21 -14.35 3.57 3.11
CA GLU A 21 -14.11 3.17 4.51
C GLU A 21 -13.82 4.37 5.44
N GLY A 22 -13.85 5.60 4.92
CA GLY A 22 -13.68 6.81 5.71
C GLY A 22 -12.22 7.23 5.97
N PHE A 23 -11.25 6.57 5.35
CA PHE A 23 -9.85 6.98 5.43
C PHE A 23 -9.62 8.31 4.69
N LYS A 24 -8.89 9.20 5.35
CA LYS A 24 -8.49 10.53 4.84
C LYS A 24 -6.99 10.69 5.01
N GLY A 25 -6.33 11.18 3.97
CA GLY A 25 -4.89 11.30 3.95
C GLY A 25 -4.32 11.45 2.55
N GLU A 26 -3.00 11.56 2.48
CA GLU A 26 -2.24 11.55 1.24
C GLU A 26 -1.72 10.13 0.99
N TYR A 27 -1.79 9.69 -0.27
CA TYR A 27 -1.30 8.38 -0.67
C TYR A 27 0.11 8.54 -1.20
N GLU A 28 1.07 7.90 -0.55
CA GLU A 28 2.50 8.09 -0.84
C GLU A 28 3.07 6.99 -1.72
N ASP A 29 2.66 5.74 -1.50
CA ASP A 29 3.17 4.60 -2.25
C ASP A 29 2.11 3.50 -2.42
N PHE A 30 2.20 2.78 -3.53
CA PHE A 30 1.35 1.66 -3.89
C PHE A 30 2.21 0.53 -4.42
N GLN A 31 2.19 -0.60 -3.72
CA GLN A 31 2.92 -1.80 -4.12
C GLN A 31 1.97 -2.97 -4.27
N ARG A 32 2.08 -3.72 -5.36
CA ARG A 32 1.35 -4.98 -5.49
C ARG A 32 1.97 -6.05 -4.60
N VAL A 33 1.14 -6.81 -3.88
CA VAL A 33 1.60 -7.97 -3.13
C VAL A 33 2.02 -9.06 -4.11
N SER A 34 3.27 -9.53 -3.99
CA SER A 34 3.85 -10.54 -4.88
C SER A 34 2.99 -11.81 -4.91
N GLY A 35 2.84 -12.41 -6.10
CA GLY A 35 2.00 -13.60 -6.30
C GLY A 35 0.50 -13.35 -6.29
N THR A 36 0.05 -12.08 -6.21
CA THR A 36 -1.37 -11.72 -6.27
C THR A 36 -1.62 -10.67 -7.36
N ASP A 37 -2.80 -10.72 -7.99
CA ASP A 37 -3.22 -9.68 -8.95
C ASP A 37 -4.17 -8.65 -8.34
N ARG A 38 -4.63 -8.83 -7.09
CA ARG A 38 -5.71 -8.01 -6.49
C ARG A 38 -5.44 -7.55 -5.06
N GLU A 39 -4.24 -7.76 -4.55
CA GLU A 39 -3.83 -7.27 -3.23
C GLU A 39 -2.68 -6.27 -3.35
N PHE A 40 -2.77 -5.23 -2.53
CA PHE A 40 -1.89 -4.08 -2.62
C PHE A 40 -1.50 -3.64 -1.21
N PHE A 41 -0.24 -3.30 -1.03
CA PHE A 41 0.23 -2.46 0.06
C PHE A 41 0.09 -1.00 -0.34
N VAL A 42 -0.38 -0.19 0.59
CA VAL A 42 -0.60 1.25 0.40
C VAL A 42 -0.03 1.98 1.59
N VAL A 43 0.87 2.92 1.32
CA VAL A 43 1.35 3.86 2.33
C VAL A 43 0.48 5.11 2.26
N MET A 44 -0.14 5.46 3.39
CA MET A 44 -0.94 6.67 3.51
C MET A 44 -0.47 7.48 4.71
N SER A 45 -0.33 8.80 4.55
CA SER A 45 -0.13 9.74 5.64
C SER A 45 -1.43 10.47 6.01
N ASN A 46 -1.62 10.73 7.29
CA ASN A 46 -2.71 11.59 7.76
C ASN A 46 -2.27 13.07 7.81
N GLU A 47 -3.20 13.96 8.18
CA GLU A 47 -2.96 15.41 8.30
C GLU A 47 -1.88 15.78 9.34
N GLN A 48 -1.55 14.88 10.25
CA GLN A 48 -0.49 15.07 11.26
C GLN A 48 0.88 14.57 10.77
N GLY A 49 0.98 14.11 9.53
CA GLY A 49 2.20 13.53 8.95
C GLY A 49 2.50 12.10 9.43
N ILE A 50 1.58 11.46 10.16
CA ILE A 50 1.74 10.06 10.58
C ILE A 50 1.48 9.16 9.39
N LYS A 51 2.48 8.36 9.02
CA LYS A 51 2.41 7.38 7.94
C LYS A 51 1.98 6.02 8.46
N ALA A 52 1.15 5.31 7.71
CA ALA A 52 0.77 3.96 8.02
C ALA A 52 0.71 3.08 6.78
N LEU A 53 1.04 1.80 6.98
CA LEU A 53 0.91 0.77 5.98
C LEU A 53 -0.47 0.11 6.08
N PHE A 54 -1.11 -0.01 4.94
CA PHE A 54 -2.39 -0.70 4.78
C PHE A 54 -2.25 -1.80 3.73
N ARG A 55 -3.01 -2.88 3.92
CA ARG A 55 -3.25 -3.90 2.90
C ARG A 55 -4.65 -3.70 2.33
N ALA A 56 -4.76 -3.53 1.03
CA ALA A 56 -6.01 -3.38 0.31
C ALA A 56 -6.26 -4.59 -0.59
N SER A 57 -7.50 -5.11 -0.58
CA SER A 57 -7.94 -6.17 -1.48
C SER A 57 -9.07 -5.67 -2.35
N LEU A 58 -8.83 -5.59 -3.66
CA LEU A 58 -9.88 -5.27 -4.64
C LEU A 58 -10.81 -6.46 -4.90
N MET A 59 -10.39 -7.68 -4.53
CA MET A 59 -11.26 -8.86 -4.60
C MET A 59 -12.27 -8.87 -3.46
N LEU A 60 -11.83 -8.56 -2.25
CA LEU A 60 -12.66 -8.56 -1.04
C LEU A 60 -13.32 -7.21 -0.76
N ASN A 61 -12.96 -6.16 -1.51
CA ASN A 61 -13.34 -4.77 -1.24
C ASN A 61 -13.07 -4.39 0.22
N ALA A 62 -11.86 -4.68 0.70
CA ALA A 62 -11.48 -4.48 2.09
C ALA A 62 -10.15 -3.73 2.21
N VAL A 63 -10.03 -2.90 3.23
CA VAL A 63 -8.79 -2.24 3.66
C VAL A 63 -8.47 -2.70 5.08
N GLN A 64 -7.23 -3.14 5.30
CA GLN A 64 -6.74 -3.58 6.59
C GLN A 64 -5.51 -2.77 7.00
N PHE A 65 -5.61 -2.08 8.13
CA PHE A 65 -4.45 -1.48 8.78
C PHE A 65 -3.42 -2.56 9.13
N GLN A 66 -2.14 -2.30 8.85
CA GLN A 66 -1.04 -3.18 9.23
C GLN A 66 -0.31 -2.60 10.45
N TYR A 67 0.39 -1.47 10.26
CA TYR A 67 1.12 -0.77 11.33
C TYR A 67 1.45 0.66 10.90
N VAL A 68 1.76 1.52 11.88
CA VAL A 68 2.30 2.87 11.65
C VAL A 68 3.75 2.73 11.20
N LEU A 69 4.15 3.46 10.16
CA LEU A 69 5.54 3.60 9.76
C LEU A 69 6.18 4.62 10.70
N ASP A 70 7.06 4.16 11.58
CA ASP A 70 7.97 5.04 12.33
C ASP A 70 9.35 5.09 11.64
N ASP A 71 10.21 6.00 12.07
CA ASP A 71 11.57 6.18 11.54
C ASP A 71 12.47 4.93 11.67
N LYS A 72 12.00 3.83 12.26
CA LYS A 72 12.74 2.57 12.44
C LYS A 72 12.29 1.43 11.53
N HIS A 73 11.22 1.61 10.74
CA HIS A 73 10.69 0.57 9.86
C HIS A 73 10.81 0.99 8.38
N THR A 74 12.04 1.01 7.87
CA THR A 74 12.30 1.07 6.43
C THR A 74 11.93 -0.27 5.79
N PHE A 75 11.25 -0.23 4.64
CA PHE A 75 11.07 -1.39 3.79
C PHE A 75 12.46 -1.97 3.46
N VAL A 76 12.68 -3.24 3.75
CA VAL A 76 13.82 -3.96 3.18
C VAL A 76 13.50 -4.12 1.70
N GLN A 77 14.07 -3.25 0.88
CA GLN A 77 14.30 -3.57 -0.52
C GLN A 77 15.27 -4.75 -0.48
N GLU A 78 14.84 -5.94 -0.86
CA GLU A 78 15.72 -7.10 -0.99
C GLU A 78 16.84 -6.69 -1.95
N ASP A 79 18.00 -6.33 -1.40
CA ASP A 79 19.22 -6.17 -2.16
C ASP A 79 19.46 -7.48 -2.89
N ALA A 80 19.25 -7.45 -4.19
CA ALA A 80 19.72 -8.47 -5.11
C ALA A 80 21.26 -8.37 -5.17
N ASP A 81 21.92 -8.71 -4.07
CA ASP A 81 23.37 -8.91 -4.00
C ASP A 81 23.64 -10.21 -3.23
N ALA A 82 23.18 -11.31 -3.82
CA ALA A 82 23.73 -12.62 -3.53
C ALA A 82 24.98 -12.78 -4.40
N SER A 83 26.14 -12.59 -3.77
CA SER A 83 27.47 -12.88 -4.27
C SER A 83 27.64 -14.33 -4.76
#